data_AF-A0A2V7UBT8-F1
#
_entry.id   AF-A0A2V7UBT8-F1
#
_cell.length_a   1.000
_cell.length_b   1.000
_cell.length_c   1.000
_cell.angle_alpha   90.00
_cell.angle_beta   90.00
_cell.angle_gamma   90.00
#
_symmetry.space_group_name_H-M   'P 1'
#
loop_
_entity.id
_entity.type
_entity.pdbx_description
1 polymer ?
#
loop_
_entity_poly.entity_id
_entity_poly.type
_entity_poly.pdbx_seq_one_letter_code
_entity_poly.pdbx_strand_id
1 'polypeptide(L)'
;MNVLGISCFYHDSAAALLRDGVVVAACQEERLSRKKHDQDFPARAVKYVLKQGGIGPGDLDAVGFYDKPLLKFERMLSTYIATFPRSFGSFRKAMPVWIKEKLWVPSIIRKELRPYKGPILFAEHHMSHAASCFFVSPFEEAAILTVDGVGEWATASFGVGKGNDITLFKEIRFPHSLGLLYSAFTYYLGFKVNSAEYKVMGLAPYGKPVHVDRIMKEIVHLNDDGSFKLNMKYFSYDYGLTMTNGAFSDFFGGPPRKPETWMTEREFDIAASIQKVCEEVVLRMARYIHEQTRLTRLCMAGGVALNCVANGRVIRETPFKELFVQPAAGDAGGSVGVAHYVYNTLGKQPRGPAWTHAYLGPEYDDAEIRGYLDGAGATYRVLSDADVVRETARLIADGNVIGWFQGRMEFGPRALGGRSILADPRDPKMRDTLNMKIKFREGFRPFAPSVLADKASEWFEIDCDSPYMLLVAQVREGKRCIPSVTHVDNSARLQTVTREASPLYYDLIGEFERLTGVPVVINTSFNVRGEPIVCTPHDAYLCFMRTNMDHLVLGHHLLEKKQQPPLREDVDWRTQYELD
;
A
#
# COMPACT_ATOMS: atom_id res chain seq x y z
N MET A 1 4.10 -13.35 -25.30
CA MET A 1 4.76 -12.04 -25.16
C MET A 1 5.12 -11.80 -23.69
N ASN A 2 6.41 -11.59 -23.40
CA ASN A 2 6.97 -11.26 -22.10
C ASN A 2 7.24 -9.75 -22.01
N VAL A 3 6.57 -9.05 -21.10
CA VAL A 3 6.76 -7.61 -20.85
C VAL A 3 7.20 -7.39 -19.42
N LEU A 4 8.35 -6.75 -19.24
CA LEU A 4 8.83 -6.33 -17.92
C LEU A 4 8.42 -4.88 -17.67
N GLY A 5 7.63 -4.63 -16.63
CA GLY A 5 7.33 -3.28 -16.16
C GLY A 5 8.21 -2.88 -14.98
N ILE A 6 8.66 -1.63 -14.97
CA ILE A 6 9.56 -1.06 -13.96
C ILE A 6 8.99 0.27 -13.45
N SER A 7 8.98 0.40 -12.11
CA SER A 7 8.69 1.65 -11.40
C SER A 7 9.84 1.94 -10.43
N CYS A 8 10.49 3.11 -10.50
CA CYS A 8 11.60 3.49 -9.61
C CYS A 8 11.98 4.98 -9.70
N PHE A 9 13.02 5.38 -8.95
CA PHE A 9 13.58 6.74 -8.85
C PHE A 9 12.69 7.79 -8.17
N TYR A 10 11.74 7.35 -7.33
CA TYR A 10 10.98 8.23 -6.44
C TYR A 10 10.80 7.61 -5.05
N HIS A 11 9.97 6.59 -4.91
CA HIS A 11 9.88 5.69 -3.75
C HIS A 11 9.21 4.39 -4.20
N ASP A 12 9.26 3.35 -3.34
CA ASP A 12 8.58 2.06 -3.55
C ASP A 12 8.88 1.42 -4.91
N SER A 13 10.16 1.41 -5.30
CA SER A 13 10.58 0.80 -6.55
C SER A 13 10.13 -0.66 -6.65
N ALA A 14 9.71 -1.06 -7.85
CA ALA A 14 9.10 -2.34 -8.10
C ALA A 14 9.32 -2.81 -9.54
N ALA A 15 9.23 -4.13 -9.71
CA ALA A 15 9.23 -4.78 -11.02
C ALA A 15 8.06 -5.76 -11.12
N ALA A 16 7.49 -5.88 -12.31
CA ALA A 16 6.44 -6.85 -12.63
C ALA A 16 6.74 -7.52 -13.99
N LEU A 17 6.59 -8.84 -14.05
CA LEU A 17 6.66 -9.59 -15.30
C LEU A 17 5.25 -10.00 -15.73
N LEU A 18 4.85 -9.52 -16.91
CA LEU A 18 3.64 -9.93 -17.59
C LEU A 18 3.99 -10.95 -18.69
N ARG A 19 3.25 -12.05 -18.74
CA ARG A 19 3.33 -13.05 -19.81
C ARG A 19 1.93 -13.32 -20.35
N ASP A 20 1.72 -13.01 -21.62
CA ASP A 20 0.46 -13.31 -22.33
C ASP A 20 -0.78 -12.79 -21.59
N GLY A 21 -0.68 -11.57 -21.04
CA GLY A 21 -1.76 -10.91 -20.31
C GLY A 21 -1.88 -11.30 -18.84
N VAL A 22 -1.06 -12.24 -18.34
CA VAL A 22 -1.04 -12.68 -16.94
C VAL A 22 0.18 -12.11 -16.19
N VAL A 23 -0.03 -11.54 -15.01
CA VAL A 23 1.07 -11.12 -14.14
C VAL A 23 1.68 -12.36 -13.47
N VAL A 24 2.85 -12.78 -13.92
CA VAL A 24 3.54 -13.99 -13.42
C VAL A 24 4.16 -13.73 -12.04
N ALA A 25 4.75 -12.55 -11.89
CA ALA A 25 5.44 -12.13 -10.67
C ALA A 25 5.50 -10.62 -10.58
N ALA A 26 5.42 -10.10 -9.36
CA ALA A 26 5.63 -8.69 -9.05
C ALA A 26 6.22 -8.57 -7.65
N CYS A 27 7.17 -7.66 -7.46
CA CYS A 27 7.81 -7.47 -6.16
C CYS A 27 8.31 -6.03 -6.02
N GLN A 28 8.19 -5.50 -4.81
CA GLN A 28 8.82 -4.23 -4.43
C GLN A 28 10.27 -4.49 -3.99
N GLU A 29 11.21 -3.67 -4.43
CA GLU A 29 12.63 -3.80 -4.11
C GLU A 29 12.86 -3.75 -2.60
N GLU A 30 12.11 -2.95 -1.85
CA GLU A 30 12.23 -2.83 -0.39
C GLU A 30 12.10 -4.17 0.34
N ARG A 31 11.34 -5.12 -0.21
CA ARG A 31 11.18 -6.47 0.40
C ARG A 31 12.50 -7.23 0.37
N LEU A 32 13.28 -7.05 -0.70
CA LEU A 32 14.52 -7.76 -0.99
C LEU A 32 15.77 -6.97 -0.55
N SER A 33 15.75 -5.65 -0.66
CA SER A 33 16.84 -4.77 -0.23
C SER A 33 16.84 -4.49 1.26
N ARG A 34 15.70 -4.72 1.92
CA ARG A 34 15.43 -4.39 3.33
C ARG A 34 15.52 -2.88 3.63
N LYS A 35 15.60 -2.03 2.60
CA LYS A 35 15.52 -0.57 2.70
C LYS A 35 14.08 -0.14 2.47
N LYS A 36 13.42 0.39 3.50
CA LYS A 36 12.03 0.83 3.38
C LYS A 36 11.90 2.00 2.39
N HIS A 37 10.89 1.93 1.53
CA HIS A 37 10.64 2.87 0.45
C HIS A 37 11.79 2.98 -0.56
N ASP A 38 12.53 1.88 -0.80
CA ASP A 38 13.67 1.87 -1.70
C ASP A 38 13.33 2.51 -3.05
N GLN A 39 14.04 3.59 -3.39
CA GLN A 39 13.83 4.36 -4.62
C GLN A 39 14.80 3.97 -5.73
N ASP A 40 15.81 3.14 -5.43
CA ASP A 40 16.86 2.78 -6.37
C ASP A 40 16.29 1.95 -7.55
N PHE A 41 17.12 1.66 -8.55
CA PHE A 41 16.72 0.73 -9.60
C PHE A 41 16.43 -0.65 -8.99
N PRO A 42 15.28 -1.29 -9.31
CA PRO A 42 14.79 -2.47 -8.60
C PRO A 42 15.48 -3.75 -9.08
N ALA A 43 16.81 -3.81 -8.94
CA ALA A 43 17.64 -4.87 -9.50
C ALA A 43 17.31 -6.26 -8.92
N ARG A 44 17.01 -6.35 -7.61
CA ARG A 44 16.66 -7.62 -6.98
C ARG A 44 15.26 -8.05 -7.38
N ALA A 45 14.31 -7.12 -7.44
CA ALA A 45 12.95 -7.41 -7.88
C ALA A 45 12.92 -7.85 -9.35
N VAL A 46 13.66 -7.17 -10.24
CA VAL A 46 13.85 -7.58 -11.65
C VAL A 46 14.41 -9.00 -11.73
N LYS A 47 15.49 -9.29 -11.00
CA LYS A 47 16.10 -10.64 -10.97
C LYS A 47 15.09 -11.69 -10.50
N TYR A 48 14.29 -11.37 -9.48
CA TYR A 48 13.25 -12.26 -8.97
C TYR A 48 12.16 -12.51 -10.01
N VAL A 49 11.56 -11.48 -10.61
CA VAL A 49 10.44 -11.68 -11.54
C VAL A 49 10.85 -12.43 -12.81
N LEU A 50 12.08 -12.21 -13.30
CA LEU A 50 12.63 -12.96 -14.42
C LEU A 50 12.89 -14.43 -14.06
N LYS A 51 13.49 -14.69 -12.88
CA LYS A 51 13.68 -16.05 -12.35
C LYS A 51 12.34 -16.77 -12.22
N GLN A 52 11.32 -16.12 -11.65
CA GLN A 52 9.99 -16.69 -11.50
C GLN A 52 9.33 -16.98 -12.85
N GLY A 53 9.60 -16.16 -13.87
CA GLY A 53 9.19 -16.41 -15.24
C GLY A 53 9.97 -17.53 -15.94
N GLY A 54 11.08 -18.01 -15.38
CA GLY A 54 11.97 -18.96 -16.05
C GLY A 54 12.63 -18.38 -17.31
N ILE A 55 12.84 -17.06 -17.35
CA ILE A 55 13.41 -16.35 -18.51
C ILE A 55 14.58 -15.45 -18.10
N GLY A 56 15.45 -15.14 -19.05
CA GLY A 56 16.48 -14.12 -18.91
C GLY A 56 16.06 -12.78 -19.53
N PRO A 57 16.88 -11.72 -19.34
CA PRO A 57 16.63 -10.43 -19.98
C PRO A 57 16.58 -10.49 -21.52
N GLY A 58 17.24 -11.48 -22.14
CA GLY A 58 17.24 -11.67 -23.59
C GLY A 58 15.91 -12.15 -24.18
N ASP A 59 15.03 -12.73 -23.35
CA ASP A 59 13.75 -13.31 -23.77
C ASP A 59 12.57 -12.33 -23.62
N LEU A 60 12.85 -11.10 -23.19
CA LEU A 60 11.87 -10.04 -23.06
C LEU A 60 11.52 -9.48 -24.45
N ASP A 61 10.22 -9.32 -24.72
CA ASP A 61 9.73 -8.69 -25.94
C ASP A 61 9.70 -7.16 -25.81
N ALA A 62 9.44 -6.66 -24.60
CA ALA A 62 9.42 -5.25 -24.29
C ALA A 62 9.75 -4.98 -22.81
N VAL A 63 10.25 -3.76 -22.54
CA VAL A 63 10.41 -3.22 -21.18
C VAL A 63 9.63 -1.91 -21.09
N GLY A 64 8.76 -1.80 -20.10
CA GLY A 64 7.96 -0.60 -19.83
C GLY A 64 8.48 0.16 -18.62
N PHE A 65 8.56 1.49 -18.72
CA PHE A 65 8.82 2.39 -17.61
C PHE A 65 7.60 3.28 -17.32
N TYR A 66 7.23 3.36 -16.04
CA TYR A 66 5.91 3.81 -15.61
C TYR A 66 5.61 5.32 -15.74
N ASP A 67 6.61 6.18 -15.92
CA ASP A 67 6.44 7.62 -16.11
C ASP A 67 7.28 8.12 -17.32
N LYS A 68 7.07 9.37 -17.74
CA LYS A 68 7.88 10.05 -18.77
C LYS A 68 8.88 11.03 -18.11
N PRO A 69 10.19 10.69 -18.00
CA PRO A 69 11.16 11.53 -17.30
C PRO A 69 11.28 12.97 -17.83
N LEU A 70 11.18 13.17 -19.15
CA LEU A 70 11.31 14.50 -19.76
C LEU A 70 10.16 15.44 -19.37
N LEU A 71 8.92 14.96 -19.35
CA LEU A 71 7.76 15.78 -18.96
C LEU A 71 7.79 16.11 -17.46
N LYS A 72 8.23 15.16 -16.63
CA LYS A 72 8.43 15.38 -15.19
C LYS A 72 9.53 16.41 -14.93
N PHE A 73 10.62 16.35 -15.71
CA PHE A 73 11.69 17.33 -15.66
C PHE A 73 11.23 18.73 -16.08
N GLU A 74 10.45 18.81 -17.17
CA GLU A 74 9.83 20.05 -17.63
C GLU A 74 8.96 20.68 -16.53
N ARG A 75 8.07 19.91 -15.89
CA ARG A 75 7.25 20.41 -14.78
C ARG A 75 8.09 21.05 -13.69
N MET A 76 9.13 20.36 -13.23
CA MET A 76 9.96 20.87 -12.15
C MET A 76 10.67 22.16 -12.55
N LEU A 77 11.24 22.23 -13.76
CA LEU A 77 11.88 23.44 -14.27
C LEU A 77 10.88 24.61 -14.34
N SER A 78 9.71 24.40 -14.94
CA SER A 78 8.67 25.42 -15.03
C SER A 78 8.20 25.88 -13.65
N THR A 79 8.08 24.96 -12.69
CA THR A 79 7.71 25.29 -11.30
C THR A 79 8.78 26.14 -10.63
N TYR A 80 10.06 25.78 -10.79
CA TYR A 80 11.17 26.55 -10.22
C TYR A 80 11.29 27.94 -10.83
N ILE A 81 11.06 28.08 -12.15
CA ILE A 81 11.05 29.38 -12.81
C ILE A 81 9.88 30.23 -12.30
N ALA A 82 8.67 29.66 -12.23
CA ALA A 82 7.47 30.38 -11.80
C ALA A 82 7.53 30.88 -10.35
N THR A 83 8.32 30.21 -9.49
CA THR A 83 8.42 30.52 -8.06
C THR A 83 9.77 31.13 -7.65
N PHE A 84 10.61 31.48 -8.63
CA PHE A 84 11.86 32.19 -8.39
C PHE A 84 11.60 33.57 -7.76
N PRO A 85 12.41 34.04 -6.78
CA PRO A 85 13.65 33.46 -6.28
C PRO A 85 13.51 32.41 -5.17
N ARG A 86 12.30 32.15 -4.68
CA ARG A 86 12.08 31.28 -3.50
C ARG A 86 12.52 29.82 -3.74
N SER A 87 12.39 29.37 -4.99
CA SER A 87 12.77 28.03 -5.46
C SER A 87 14.27 27.75 -5.56
N PHE A 88 15.14 28.76 -5.49
CA PHE A 88 16.56 28.60 -5.80
C PHE A 88 17.26 27.54 -4.94
N GLY A 89 16.90 27.47 -3.66
CA GLY A 89 17.45 26.47 -2.73
C GLY A 89 17.10 25.04 -3.13
N SER A 90 15.84 24.77 -3.47
CA SER A 90 15.36 23.46 -3.92
C SER A 90 15.93 23.09 -5.29
N PHE A 91 15.95 24.05 -6.23
CA PHE A 91 16.56 23.88 -7.55
C PHE A 91 18.02 23.40 -7.46
N ARG A 92 18.84 24.07 -6.64
CA ARG A 92 20.27 23.75 -6.50
C ARG A 92 20.51 22.33 -5.96
N LYS A 93 19.58 21.79 -5.17
CA LYS A 93 19.65 20.42 -4.64
C LYS A 93 19.14 19.39 -5.65
N ALA A 94 18.02 19.66 -6.32
CA ALA A 94 17.35 18.69 -7.19
C ALA A 94 18.03 18.55 -8.57
N MET A 95 18.45 19.67 -9.17
CA MET A 95 18.91 19.70 -10.56
C MET A 95 20.11 18.76 -10.87
N PRO A 96 21.14 18.65 -10.00
CA PRO A 96 22.25 17.74 -10.25
C PRO A 96 21.84 16.27 -10.34
N VAL A 97 20.90 15.83 -9.50
CA VAL A 97 20.39 14.44 -9.49
C VAL A 97 19.65 14.13 -10.79
N TRP A 98 18.83 15.07 -11.25
CA TRP A 98 18.07 14.90 -12.49
C TRP A 98 18.95 14.81 -13.73
N ILE A 99 19.94 15.70 -13.85
CA ILE A 99 20.86 15.74 -15.00
C ILE A 99 21.73 14.48 -15.06
N LYS A 100 22.15 13.93 -13.91
CA LYS A 100 23.07 12.79 -13.85
C LYS A 100 22.37 11.43 -13.93
N GLU A 101 21.16 11.32 -13.39
CA GLU A 101 20.51 10.02 -13.19
C GLU A 101 19.16 9.96 -13.90
N LYS A 102 18.18 10.78 -13.48
CA LYS A 102 16.77 10.60 -13.86
C LYS A 102 16.48 10.86 -15.34
N LEU A 103 17.29 11.63 -16.05
CA LEU A 103 17.16 11.81 -17.50
C LEU A 103 17.74 10.63 -18.31
N TRP A 104 18.53 9.75 -17.69
CA TRP A 104 19.25 8.67 -18.36
C TRP A 104 18.61 7.28 -18.12
N VAL A 105 17.33 7.24 -17.72
CA VAL A 105 16.58 6.00 -17.46
C VAL A 105 16.72 4.94 -18.57
N PRO A 106 16.59 5.25 -19.88
CA PRO A 106 16.80 4.24 -20.93
C PRO A 106 18.19 3.60 -20.88
N SER A 107 19.22 4.40 -20.60
CA SER A 107 20.62 3.93 -20.52
C SER A 107 20.85 3.06 -19.29
N ILE A 108 20.23 3.41 -18.16
CA ILE A 108 20.28 2.62 -16.92
C ILE A 108 19.59 1.27 -17.16
N ILE A 109 18.36 1.26 -17.70
CA ILE A 109 17.63 0.03 -18.02
C ILE A 109 18.45 -0.87 -18.96
N ARG A 110 19.06 -0.31 -20.03
CA ARG A 110 19.93 -1.05 -20.95
C ARG A 110 21.15 -1.67 -20.25
N LYS A 111 21.73 -0.96 -19.29
CA LYS A 111 22.90 -1.44 -18.54
C LYS A 111 22.52 -2.58 -17.60
N GLU A 112 21.43 -2.42 -16.85
CA GLU A 112 20.99 -3.38 -15.83
C GLU A 112 20.37 -4.64 -16.45
N LEU A 113 19.80 -4.55 -17.66
CA LEU A 113 19.15 -5.68 -18.35
C LEU A 113 20.00 -6.33 -19.44
N ARG A 114 21.33 -6.26 -19.42
CA ARG A 114 22.14 -6.93 -20.46
C ARG A 114 21.86 -8.45 -20.49
N PRO A 115 21.69 -9.07 -21.69
CA PRO A 115 21.93 -8.55 -23.04
C PRO A 115 20.69 -8.00 -23.76
N TYR A 116 19.63 -7.56 -23.06
CA TYR A 116 18.37 -7.09 -23.66
C TYR A 116 18.57 -5.98 -24.73
N LYS A 117 18.05 -6.24 -25.93
CA LYS A 117 18.11 -5.33 -27.10
C LYS A 117 16.74 -4.83 -27.59
N GLY A 118 15.64 -5.32 -27.02
CA GLY A 118 14.28 -4.95 -27.42
C GLY A 118 13.89 -3.50 -27.08
N PRO A 119 12.65 -3.08 -27.37
CA PRO A 119 12.14 -1.73 -27.12
C PRO A 119 12.02 -1.38 -25.63
N ILE A 120 12.37 -0.15 -25.26
CA ILE A 120 12.05 0.41 -23.94
C ILE A 120 10.96 1.47 -24.16
N LEU A 121 9.77 1.21 -23.61
CA LEU A 121 8.57 2.00 -23.81
C LEU A 121 8.22 2.75 -22.52
N PHE A 122 7.60 3.91 -22.66
CA PHE A 122 7.27 4.80 -21.56
C PHE A 122 5.76 5.08 -21.58
N ALA A 123 5.10 4.89 -20.45
CA ALA A 123 3.72 5.32 -20.24
C ALA A 123 3.70 6.62 -19.43
N GLU A 124 2.58 7.34 -19.48
CA GLU A 124 2.35 8.42 -18.53
C GLU A 124 2.03 7.84 -17.15
N HIS A 125 2.47 8.51 -16.08
CA HIS A 125 2.33 8.02 -14.70
C HIS A 125 0.88 7.65 -14.34
N HIS A 126 -0.06 8.53 -14.66
CA HIS A 126 -1.49 8.29 -14.40
C HIS A 126 -2.10 7.25 -15.36
N MET A 127 -1.54 7.08 -16.57
CA MET A 127 -1.91 5.97 -17.44
C MET A 127 -1.43 4.64 -16.87
N SER A 128 -0.23 4.58 -16.29
CA SER A 128 0.26 3.41 -15.56
C SER A 128 -0.64 3.08 -14.38
N HIS A 129 -1.04 4.08 -13.58
CA HIS A 129 -2.03 3.86 -12.51
C HIS A 129 -3.36 3.31 -13.04
N ALA A 130 -3.92 3.92 -14.08
CA ALA A 130 -5.17 3.50 -14.70
C ALA A 130 -5.10 2.06 -15.23
N ALA A 131 -4.02 1.73 -15.94
CA ALA A 131 -3.75 0.39 -16.44
C ALA A 131 -3.57 -0.64 -15.32
N SER A 132 -2.93 -0.23 -14.22
CA SER A 132 -2.68 -1.10 -13.07
C SER A 132 -3.96 -1.58 -12.40
N CYS A 133 -5.03 -0.78 -12.40
CA CYS A 133 -6.30 -1.20 -11.80
C CYS A 133 -7.27 -1.79 -12.82
N PHE A 134 -7.41 -1.19 -14.01
CA PHE A 134 -8.41 -1.64 -14.98
C PHE A 134 -8.10 -3.02 -15.57
N PHE A 135 -6.89 -3.26 -16.08
CA PHE A 135 -6.61 -4.49 -16.83
C PHE A 135 -6.62 -5.76 -15.98
N VAL A 136 -6.37 -5.61 -14.67
CA VAL A 136 -6.40 -6.69 -13.67
C VAL A 136 -7.76 -6.80 -12.98
N SER A 137 -8.67 -5.83 -13.16
CA SER A 137 -10.02 -5.88 -12.59
C SER A 137 -10.87 -6.98 -13.25
N PRO A 138 -11.97 -7.41 -12.62
CA PRO A 138 -12.94 -8.30 -13.24
C PRO A 138 -13.89 -7.61 -14.23
N PHE A 139 -13.73 -6.31 -14.50
CA PHE A 139 -14.70 -5.51 -15.23
C PHE A 139 -14.29 -5.33 -16.69
N GLU A 140 -15.09 -5.80 -17.66
CA GLU A 140 -14.87 -5.54 -19.10
C GLU A 140 -14.93 -4.05 -19.46
N GLU A 141 -15.75 -3.28 -18.75
CA GLU A 141 -15.91 -1.85 -18.89
C GLU A 141 -16.11 -1.22 -17.50
N ALA A 142 -15.34 -0.18 -17.19
CA ALA A 142 -15.40 0.51 -15.90
C ALA A 142 -14.95 1.97 -15.99
N ALA A 143 -15.51 2.80 -15.12
CA ALA A 143 -14.97 4.12 -14.85
C ALA A 143 -13.62 3.97 -14.13
N ILE A 144 -12.68 4.86 -14.40
CA ILE A 144 -11.33 4.84 -13.81
C ILE A 144 -11.08 6.17 -13.12
N LEU A 145 -10.73 6.13 -11.84
CA LEU A 145 -10.32 7.28 -11.06
C LEU A 145 -8.93 7.04 -10.47
N THR A 146 -7.93 7.78 -10.94
CA THR A 146 -6.59 7.76 -10.36
C THR A 146 -6.39 9.02 -9.54
N VAL A 147 -5.90 8.90 -8.30
CA VAL A 147 -5.66 10.05 -7.41
C VAL A 147 -4.36 9.83 -6.65
N ASP A 148 -3.39 10.72 -6.87
CA ASP A 148 -2.02 10.52 -6.41
C ASP A 148 -1.37 11.82 -5.90
N GLY A 149 -0.12 11.74 -5.44
CA GLY A 149 0.70 12.89 -5.10
C GLY A 149 0.96 13.77 -6.32
N VAL A 150 1.80 13.31 -7.25
CA VAL A 150 2.08 13.99 -8.51
C VAL A 150 2.77 13.05 -9.50
N GLY A 151 2.28 12.98 -10.74
CA GLY A 151 2.97 12.36 -11.86
C GLY A 151 3.90 13.33 -12.60
N GLU A 152 3.81 13.35 -13.93
CA GLU A 152 4.48 14.34 -14.76
C GLU A 152 3.84 15.71 -14.59
N TRP A 153 2.51 15.78 -14.61
CA TRP A 153 1.71 16.97 -14.33
C TRP A 153 0.41 16.63 -13.63
N ALA A 154 -0.24 15.55 -14.04
CA ALA A 154 -1.46 15.07 -13.41
C ALA A 154 -1.23 14.71 -11.93
N THR A 155 -2.28 14.94 -11.13
CA THR A 155 -2.39 14.59 -9.71
C THR A 155 -3.67 13.79 -9.47
N ALA A 156 -4.66 13.93 -10.36
CA ALA A 156 -5.78 13.01 -10.52
C ALA A 156 -6.15 12.91 -12.00
N SER A 157 -6.63 11.74 -12.42
CA SER A 157 -7.16 11.54 -13.78
C SER A 157 -8.45 10.72 -13.76
N PHE A 158 -9.35 11.09 -14.66
CA PHE A 158 -10.67 10.48 -14.85
C PHE A 158 -10.70 9.83 -16.24
N GLY A 159 -11.21 8.61 -16.31
CA GLY A 159 -11.27 7.90 -17.58
C GLY A 159 -12.26 6.75 -17.61
N VAL A 160 -12.26 6.04 -18.73
CA VAL A 160 -12.99 4.80 -18.94
C VAL A 160 -12.01 3.77 -19.49
N GLY A 161 -12.05 2.57 -18.93
CA GLY A 161 -11.45 1.39 -19.53
C GLY A 161 -12.53 0.57 -20.23
N LYS A 162 -12.25 0.08 -21.43
CA LYS A 162 -13.15 -0.79 -22.19
C LYS A 162 -12.34 -1.81 -23.00
N GLY A 163 -12.61 -3.09 -22.78
CA GLY A 163 -11.86 -4.16 -23.45
C GLY A 163 -10.36 -4.01 -23.17
N ASN A 164 -9.55 -3.85 -24.21
CA ASN A 164 -8.09 -3.71 -24.08
C ASN A 164 -7.57 -2.26 -24.15
N ASP A 165 -8.43 -1.26 -23.98
CA ASP A 165 -8.04 0.15 -24.10
C ASP A 165 -8.52 1.00 -22.92
N ILE A 166 -7.84 2.13 -22.72
CA ILE A 166 -8.11 3.12 -21.67
C ILE A 166 -8.11 4.51 -22.27
N THR A 167 -9.17 5.26 -22.02
CA THR A 167 -9.29 6.68 -22.40
C THR A 167 -9.40 7.54 -21.16
N LEU A 168 -8.37 8.33 -20.88
CA LEU A 168 -8.40 9.38 -19.86
C LEU A 168 -8.90 10.68 -20.52
N PHE A 169 -9.96 11.28 -19.99
CA PHE A 169 -10.61 12.44 -20.60
C PHE A 169 -10.56 13.72 -19.76
N LYS A 170 -10.13 13.61 -18.48
CA LYS A 170 -9.96 14.76 -17.60
C LYS A 170 -8.81 14.51 -16.63
N GLU A 171 -8.11 15.57 -16.27
CA GLU A 171 -7.09 15.55 -15.24
C GLU A 171 -7.16 16.80 -14.34
N ILE A 172 -6.66 16.65 -13.12
CA ILE A 172 -6.28 17.75 -12.25
C ILE A 172 -4.76 17.80 -12.28
N ARG A 173 -4.20 19.00 -12.42
CA ARG A 173 -2.75 19.21 -12.58
C ARG A 173 -2.13 19.84 -11.34
N PHE A 174 -0.87 19.51 -11.13
CA PHE A 174 0.03 20.20 -10.20
C PHE A 174 -0.04 21.73 -10.44
N PRO A 175 -0.08 22.56 -9.37
CA PRO A 175 0.19 22.21 -7.97
C PRO A 175 -1.02 21.68 -7.19
N HIS A 176 -2.21 21.57 -7.79
CA HIS A 176 -3.40 21.14 -7.06
C HIS A 176 -3.42 19.62 -6.92
N SER A 177 -3.14 19.10 -5.73
CA SER A 177 -3.05 17.66 -5.47
C SER A 177 -3.69 17.29 -4.14
N LEU A 178 -4.58 16.30 -4.16
CA LEU A 178 -5.17 15.77 -2.94
C LEU A 178 -4.12 14.98 -2.13
N GLY A 179 -3.22 14.27 -2.82
CA GLY A 179 -2.10 13.59 -2.17
C GLY A 179 -1.14 14.56 -1.48
N LEU A 180 -0.76 15.67 -2.14
CA LEU A 180 0.11 16.67 -1.53
C LEU A 180 -0.60 17.49 -0.44
N LEU A 181 -1.91 17.72 -0.57
CA LEU A 181 -2.72 18.29 0.50
C LEU A 181 -2.64 17.40 1.75
N TYR A 182 -2.93 16.11 1.61
CA TYR A 182 -2.89 15.17 2.73
C TYR A 182 -1.48 15.03 3.32
N SER A 183 -0.45 15.04 2.46
CA SER A 183 0.96 15.06 2.84
C SER A 183 1.34 16.32 3.62
N ALA A 184 0.76 17.49 3.28
CA ALA A 184 1.02 18.73 4.00
C ALA A 184 0.48 18.70 5.44
N PHE A 185 -0.70 18.09 5.65
CA PHE A 185 -1.22 17.82 6.98
C PHE A 185 -0.40 16.75 7.72
N THR A 186 0.04 15.71 7.02
CA THR A 186 0.96 14.69 7.57
C THR A 186 2.24 15.32 8.10
N TYR A 187 2.88 16.18 7.30
CA TYR A 187 4.02 16.98 7.71
C TYR A 187 3.71 17.89 8.91
N TYR A 188 2.58 18.59 8.88
CA TYR A 188 2.18 19.52 9.94
C TYR A 188 1.91 18.82 11.28
N LEU A 189 1.42 17.58 11.24
CA LEU A 189 1.24 16.69 12.39
C LEU A 189 2.56 16.01 12.83
N GLY A 190 3.71 16.41 12.27
CA GLY A 190 5.03 15.92 12.69
C GLY A 190 5.31 14.48 12.27
N PHE A 191 4.68 14.00 11.20
CA PHE A 191 4.92 12.69 10.61
C PHE A 191 5.72 12.76 9.31
N LYS A 192 6.39 11.66 8.93
CA LYS A 192 7.17 11.57 7.69
C LYS A 192 6.29 11.52 6.45
N VAL A 193 6.53 12.44 5.51
CA VAL A 193 5.84 12.50 4.20
C VAL A 193 6.27 11.35 3.29
N ASN A 194 5.37 10.88 2.43
CA ASN A 194 5.50 9.72 1.55
C ASN A 194 5.73 8.41 2.32
N SER A 195 5.24 8.32 3.55
CA SER A 195 5.39 7.15 4.41
C SER A 195 4.26 7.05 5.43
N ALA A 196 3.99 8.13 6.18
CA ALA A 196 3.17 8.11 7.37
C ALA A 196 1.76 8.69 7.19
N GLU A 197 1.29 8.91 5.96
CA GLU A 197 -0.07 9.39 5.66
C GLU A 197 -1.14 8.48 6.31
N TYR A 198 -0.91 7.17 6.31
CA TYR A 198 -1.82 6.23 6.96
C TYR A 198 -1.94 6.46 8.48
N LYS A 199 -0.96 7.10 9.13
CA LYS A 199 -1.04 7.44 10.57
C LYS A 199 -2.07 8.52 10.80
N VAL A 200 -2.15 9.53 9.92
CA VAL A 200 -3.19 10.57 9.97
C VAL A 200 -4.57 9.93 9.84
N MET A 201 -4.73 9.00 8.90
CA MET A 201 -5.98 8.23 8.74
C MET A 201 -6.31 7.43 10.00
N GLY A 202 -5.33 6.78 10.63
CA GLY A 202 -5.54 6.03 11.87
C GLY A 202 -5.78 6.92 13.11
N LEU A 203 -5.34 8.17 13.06
CA LEU A 203 -5.50 9.17 14.12
C LEU A 203 -6.87 9.85 14.07
N ALA A 204 -7.44 9.99 12.87
CA ALA A 204 -8.70 10.71 12.64
C ALA A 204 -9.86 10.31 13.57
N PRO A 205 -10.10 9.02 13.90
CA PRO A 205 -11.20 8.63 14.80
C PRO A 205 -11.09 9.15 16.24
N TYR A 206 -9.92 9.66 16.65
CA TYR A 206 -9.70 10.19 18.00
C TYR A 206 -10.06 11.67 18.15
N GLY A 207 -10.35 12.37 17.05
CA GLY A 207 -10.66 13.79 17.03
C GLY A 207 -12.05 14.10 16.51
N LYS A 208 -12.40 15.39 16.51
CA LYS A 208 -13.62 15.93 15.94
C LYS A 208 -13.29 16.74 14.68
N PRO A 209 -14.07 16.62 13.60
CA PRO A 209 -13.80 17.28 12.33
C PRO A 209 -14.20 18.79 12.35
N VAL A 210 -13.72 19.55 13.34
CA VAL A 210 -14.14 20.95 13.60
C VAL A 210 -13.58 21.98 12.61
N HIS A 211 -12.58 21.62 11.80
CA HIS A 211 -11.95 22.52 10.84
C HIS A 211 -12.42 22.34 9.40
N VAL A 212 -13.34 21.40 9.12
CA VAL A 212 -13.77 21.04 7.75
C VAL A 212 -14.25 22.27 6.97
N ASP A 213 -15.19 23.02 7.52
CA ASP A 213 -15.79 24.18 6.82
C ASP A 213 -14.74 25.24 6.49
N ARG A 214 -13.82 25.51 7.43
CA ARG A 214 -12.76 26.51 7.21
C ARG A 214 -11.75 26.03 6.17
N ILE A 215 -11.40 24.73 6.18
CA ILE A 215 -10.52 24.13 5.17
C ILE A 215 -11.16 24.22 3.78
N MET A 216 -12.43 23.85 3.65
CA MET A 216 -13.18 23.90 2.37
C MET A 216 -13.45 25.34 1.90
N LYS A 217 -13.46 26.32 2.81
CA LYS A 217 -13.64 27.73 2.45
C LYS A 217 -12.35 28.40 2.01
N GLU A 218 -11.24 28.13 2.69
CA GLU A 218 -10.01 28.93 2.54
C GLU A 218 -8.85 28.18 1.88
N ILE A 219 -8.78 26.85 2.02
CA ILE A 219 -7.66 26.02 1.56
C ILE A 219 -8.03 25.23 0.31
N VAL A 220 -9.22 24.62 0.26
CA VAL A 220 -9.65 23.71 -0.81
C VAL A 220 -10.94 24.22 -1.45
N HIS A 221 -10.84 24.76 -2.66
CA HIS A 221 -12.01 25.13 -3.45
C HIS A 221 -12.43 23.95 -4.32
N LEU A 222 -13.44 23.18 -3.87
CA LEU A 222 -13.99 22.02 -4.57
C LEU A 222 -15.19 22.43 -5.44
N ASN A 223 -15.17 22.05 -6.72
CA ASN A 223 -16.24 22.31 -7.68
C ASN A 223 -17.19 21.11 -7.81
N ASP A 224 -18.34 21.34 -8.45
CA ASP A 224 -19.35 20.30 -8.70
C ASP A 224 -18.88 19.22 -9.68
N ASP A 225 -17.98 19.58 -10.58
CA ASP A 225 -17.41 18.68 -11.58
C ASP A 225 -16.24 17.81 -11.03
N GLY A 226 -16.08 17.74 -9.71
CA GLY A 226 -14.99 17.01 -9.05
C GLY A 226 -13.60 17.64 -9.18
N SER A 227 -13.44 18.74 -9.92
CA SER A 227 -12.19 19.49 -9.92
C SER A 227 -12.05 20.28 -8.62
N PHE A 228 -10.81 20.51 -8.18
CA PHE A 228 -10.54 21.38 -7.04
C PHE A 228 -9.29 22.21 -7.28
N LYS A 229 -9.21 23.35 -6.59
CA LYS A 229 -8.00 24.17 -6.50
C LYS A 229 -7.59 24.33 -5.05
N LEU A 230 -6.29 24.23 -4.83
CA LEU A 230 -5.68 24.55 -3.55
C LEU A 230 -5.29 26.02 -3.50
N ASN A 231 -5.55 26.67 -2.38
CA ASN A 231 -5.02 27.99 -2.12
C ASN A 231 -3.53 27.90 -1.78
N MET A 232 -2.69 28.18 -2.78
CA MET A 232 -1.24 28.02 -2.69
C MET A 232 -0.56 28.93 -1.65
N LYS A 233 -1.27 29.93 -1.10
CA LYS A 233 -0.79 30.75 0.02
C LYS A 233 -0.31 29.91 1.21
N TYR A 234 -0.96 28.78 1.48
CA TYR A 234 -0.70 27.96 2.67
C TYR A 234 0.39 26.90 2.47
N PHE A 235 0.90 26.74 1.25
CA PHE A 235 1.80 25.65 0.90
C PHE A 235 3.17 26.18 0.48
N SER A 236 4.16 25.30 0.58
CA SER A 236 5.52 25.58 0.13
C SER A 236 6.17 24.42 -0.61
N TYR A 237 5.46 23.32 -0.91
CA TYR A 237 6.05 22.16 -1.60
C TYR A 237 6.44 22.44 -3.05
N ASP A 238 5.91 23.50 -3.65
CA ASP A 238 6.20 23.95 -5.01
C ASP A 238 7.50 24.78 -5.11
N TYR A 239 7.91 25.46 -4.02
CA TYR A 239 9.13 26.29 -4.02
C TYR A 239 10.14 25.95 -2.92
N GLY A 240 9.74 25.26 -1.86
CA GLY A 240 10.51 25.03 -0.64
C GLY A 240 11.01 23.60 -0.49
N LEU A 241 11.52 23.30 0.71
CA LEU A 241 11.91 21.96 1.16
C LEU A 241 10.95 21.40 2.22
N THR A 242 9.85 22.13 2.47
CA THR A 242 8.82 21.82 3.47
C THR A 242 7.46 21.84 2.78
N MET A 243 6.47 21.16 3.36
CA MET A 243 5.13 21.11 2.76
C MET A 243 4.28 22.35 3.05
N THR A 244 4.44 22.94 4.23
CA THR A 244 3.64 24.05 4.76
C THR A 244 4.51 25.24 5.17
N ASN A 245 3.88 26.39 5.40
CA ASN A 245 4.52 27.66 5.73
C ASN A 245 3.84 28.38 6.93
N GLY A 246 4.23 29.64 7.18
CA GLY A 246 3.67 30.45 8.26
C GLY A 246 2.15 30.66 8.17
N ALA A 247 1.59 30.88 6.97
CA ALA A 247 0.15 31.05 6.81
C ALA A 247 -0.65 29.80 7.22
N PHE A 248 -0.09 28.60 6.98
CA PHE A 248 -0.66 27.34 7.45
C PHE A 248 -0.62 27.24 8.98
N SER A 249 0.48 27.71 9.58
CA SER A 249 0.67 27.77 11.03
C SER A 249 -0.34 28.73 11.69
N ASP A 250 -0.52 29.92 11.10
CA ASP A 250 -1.49 30.92 11.55
C ASP A 250 -2.92 30.38 11.46
N PHE A 251 -3.24 29.67 10.37
CA PHE A 251 -4.54 29.03 10.22
C PHE A 251 -4.83 28.09 11.40
N PHE A 252 -3.93 27.16 11.72
CA PHE A 252 -4.13 26.21 12.82
C PHE A 252 -3.63 26.71 14.19
N GLY A 253 -3.39 28.02 14.34
CA GLY A 253 -3.07 28.66 15.61
C GLY A 253 -1.76 28.19 16.27
N GLY A 254 -0.77 27.73 15.50
CA GLY A 254 0.50 27.29 16.05
C GLY A 254 1.47 26.70 15.02
N PRO A 255 2.71 26.37 15.40
CA PRO A 255 3.66 25.74 14.49
C PRO A 255 3.30 24.26 14.20
N PRO A 256 3.97 23.64 13.21
CA PRO A 256 3.95 22.19 13.04
C PRO A 256 4.35 21.46 14.33
N ARG A 257 3.75 20.30 14.58
CA ARG A 257 4.13 19.45 15.70
C ARG A 257 5.56 18.95 15.52
N LYS A 258 6.34 18.97 16.60
CA LYS A 258 7.65 18.31 16.63
C LYS A 258 7.46 16.79 16.60
N PRO A 259 8.23 16.02 15.81
CA PRO A 259 8.16 14.56 15.81
C PRO A 259 8.38 13.96 17.21
N GLU A 260 7.84 12.76 17.44
CA GLU A 260 7.94 12.00 18.70
C GLU A 260 7.51 12.75 20.00
N THR A 261 6.76 13.85 19.90
CA THR A 261 6.09 14.47 21.06
C THR A 261 4.70 13.89 21.30
N TRP A 262 4.14 14.13 22.49
CA TRP A 262 2.73 13.86 22.76
C TRP A 262 1.80 14.65 21.82
N MET A 263 0.69 14.02 21.46
CA MET A 263 -0.39 14.64 20.69
C MET A 263 -1.47 15.14 21.63
N THR A 264 -2.14 16.21 21.23
CA THR A 264 -3.25 16.83 21.96
C THR A 264 -4.54 16.78 21.14
N GLU A 265 -5.66 17.22 21.73
CA GLU A 265 -6.95 17.34 21.02
C GLU A 265 -6.81 18.11 19.70
N ARG A 266 -5.95 19.15 19.67
CA ARG A 266 -5.64 19.91 18.46
C ARG A 266 -5.18 19.03 17.29
N GLU A 267 -4.23 18.13 17.53
CA GLU A 267 -3.71 17.26 16.48
C GLU A 267 -4.73 16.22 16.03
N PHE A 268 -5.53 15.70 16.97
CA PHE A 268 -6.62 14.77 16.65
C PHE A 268 -7.69 15.45 15.80
N ASP A 269 -8.11 16.66 16.16
CA ASP A 269 -9.13 17.43 15.44
C ASP A 269 -8.67 17.82 14.03
N ILE A 270 -7.39 18.18 13.89
CA ILE A 270 -6.78 18.44 12.58
C ILE A 270 -6.80 17.18 11.71
N ALA A 271 -6.40 16.02 12.26
CA ALA A 271 -6.41 14.75 11.54
C ALA A 271 -7.84 14.34 11.13
N ALA A 272 -8.80 14.45 12.05
CA ALA A 272 -10.22 14.18 11.78
C ALA A 272 -10.76 15.08 10.66
N SER A 273 -10.42 16.37 10.70
CA SER A 273 -10.90 17.36 9.73
C SER A 273 -10.34 17.10 8.32
N ILE A 274 -9.03 16.86 8.18
CA ILE A 274 -8.45 16.61 6.85
C ILE A 274 -8.89 15.26 6.28
N GLN A 275 -9.07 14.25 7.13
CA GLN A 275 -9.61 12.96 6.71
C GLN A 275 -11.02 13.12 6.12
N LYS A 276 -11.90 13.89 6.80
CA LYS A 276 -13.24 14.19 6.28
C LYS A 276 -13.19 14.98 4.96
N VAL A 277 -12.33 15.98 4.84
CA VAL A 277 -12.14 16.76 3.59
C VAL A 277 -11.68 15.85 2.44
N CYS A 278 -10.72 14.95 2.70
CA CYS A 278 -10.24 13.99 1.71
C CYS A 278 -11.38 13.11 1.18
N GLU A 279 -12.21 12.57 2.08
CA GLU A 279 -13.36 11.77 1.71
C GLU A 279 -14.38 12.54 0.86
N GLU A 280 -14.71 13.79 1.23
CA GLU A 280 -15.66 14.60 0.45
C GLU A 280 -15.15 14.90 -0.96
N VAL A 281 -13.86 15.18 -1.11
CA VAL A 281 -13.25 15.39 -2.44
C VAL A 281 -13.31 14.11 -3.27
N VAL A 282 -12.92 12.95 -2.72
CA VAL A 282 -12.98 11.67 -3.44
C VAL A 282 -14.41 11.31 -3.82
N LEU A 283 -15.39 11.51 -2.93
CA LEU A 283 -16.80 11.28 -3.21
C LEU A 283 -17.31 12.17 -4.34
N ARG A 284 -16.93 13.46 -4.36
CA ARG A 284 -17.31 14.37 -5.45
C ARG A 284 -16.72 13.92 -6.79
N MET A 285 -15.47 13.49 -6.80
CA MET A 285 -14.82 12.93 -7.99
C MET A 285 -15.54 11.67 -8.50
N ALA A 286 -15.89 10.75 -7.58
CA ALA A 286 -16.61 9.52 -7.90
C ALA A 286 -18.02 9.80 -8.45
N ARG A 287 -18.78 10.72 -7.83
CA ARG A 287 -20.10 11.12 -8.35
C ARG A 287 -20.00 11.74 -9.73
N TYR A 288 -19.04 12.64 -9.93
CA TYR A 288 -18.83 13.27 -11.22
C TYR A 288 -18.50 12.26 -12.32
N ILE A 289 -17.56 11.34 -12.09
CA ILE A 289 -17.19 10.36 -13.13
C ILE A 289 -18.35 9.40 -13.44
N HIS A 290 -19.17 9.06 -12.44
CA HIS A 290 -20.41 8.34 -12.69
C HIS A 290 -21.38 9.16 -13.56
N GLU A 291 -21.56 10.46 -13.29
CA GLU A 291 -22.43 11.32 -14.12
C GLU A 291 -21.96 11.40 -15.59
N GLN A 292 -20.64 11.44 -15.81
CA GLN A 292 -20.06 11.50 -17.15
C GLN A 292 -20.15 10.18 -17.92
N THR A 293 -20.00 9.04 -17.22
CA THR A 293 -19.85 7.72 -17.87
C THR A 293 -21.11 6.85 -17.78
N ARG A 294 -21.97 7.11 -16.78
CA ARG A 294 -23.12 6.27 -16.37
C ARG A 294 -22.76 4.83 -15.98
N LEU A 295 -21.48 4.53 -15.81
CA LEU A 295 -21.00 3.20 -15.42
C LEU A 295 -21.19 2.99 -13.92
N THR A 296 -21.51 1.75 -13.53
CA THR A 296 -21.70 1.36 -12.12
C THR A 296 -20.51 0.59 -11.54
N ARG A 297 -19.42 0.47 -12.31
CA ARG A 297 -18.17 -0.18 -11.91
C ARG A 297 -17.05 0.85 -11.89
N LEU A 298 -16.27 0.87 -10.81
CA LEU A 298 -15.16 1.82 -10.63
C LEU A 298 -13.86 1.09 -10.36
N CYS A 299 -12.80 1.50 -11.05
CA CYS A 299 -11.42 1.12 -10.78
C CYS A 299 -10.66 2.31 -10.17
N MET A 300 -9.95 2.08 -9.08
CA MET A 300 -9.15 3.12 -8.40
C MET A 300 -7.69 2.73 -8.21
N ALA A 301 -6.81 3.71 -8.41
CA ALA A 301 -5.36 3.63 -8.20
C ALA A 301 -4.79 5.01 -7.84
N GLY A 302 -3.47 5.10 -7.64
CA GLY A 302 -2.78 6.26 -7.09
C GLY A 302 -2.71 6.21 -5.56
N GLY A 303 -1.71 6.87 -4.96
CA GLY A 303 -1.43 6.74 -3.52
C GLY A 303 -2.61 7.10 -2.61
N VAL A 304 -3.51 8.01 -3.04
CA VAL A 304 -4.71 8.37 -2.26
C VAL A 304 -5.74 7.25 -2.24
N ALA A 305 -5.76 6.36 -3.24
CA ALA A 305 -6.63 5.19 -3.26
C ALA A 305 -6.27 4.14 -2.18
N LEU A 306 -5.15 4.30 -1.46
CA LEU A 306 -4.87 3.53 -0.24
C LEU A 306 -5.69 4.00 0.98
N ASN A 307 -6.43 5.11 0.87
CA ASN A 307 -7.33 5.61 1.90
C ASN A 307 -8.61 4.76 1.94
N CYS A 308 -8.56 3.69 2.72
CA CYS A 308 -9.65 2.71 2.84
C CYS A 308 -10.94 3.28 3.44
N VAL A 309 -10.85 4.39 4.18
CA VAL A 309 -12.03 5.10 4.71
C VAL A 309 -12.78 5.78 3.57
N ALA A 310 -12.07 6.52 2.70
CA ALA A 310 -12.65 7.14 1.51
C ALA A 310 -13.23 6.09 0.55
N ASN A 311 -12.50 4.99 0.29
CA ASN A 311 -12.98 3.91 -0.57
C ASN A 311 -14.28 3.27 -0.04
N GLY A 312 -14.36 3.02 1.27
CA GLY A 312 -15.57 2.49 1.91
C GLY A 312 -16.77 3.44 1.76
N ARG A 313 -16.54 4.75 1.79
CA ARG A 313 -17.60 5.73 1.51
C ARG A 313 -17.99 5.74 0.03
N VAL A 314 -17.05 5.60 -0.90
CA VAL A 314 -17.36 5.56 -2.34
C VAL A 314 -18.35 4.46 -2.67
N ILE A 315 -18.12 3.23 -2.21
CA ILE A 315 -19.03 2.11 -2.51
C ILE A 315 -20.40 2.25 -1.82
N ARG A 316 -20.47 2.90 -0.65
CA ARG A 316 -21.74 3.08 0.10
C ARG A 316 -22.57 4.31 -0.32
N GLU A 317 -21.91 5.40 -0.70
CA GLU A 317 -22.54 6.73 -0.83
C GLU A 317 -22.58 7.26 -2.27
N THR A 318 -22.22 6.44 -3.25
CA THR A 318 -22.26 6.78 -4.67
C THR A 318 -23.02 5.72 -5.47
N PRO A 319 -23.39 5.99 -6.73
CA PRO A 319 -24.10 5.01 -7.56
C PRO A 319 -23.26 3.81 -8.03
N PHE A 320 -21.99 3.72 -7.64
CA PHE A 320 -21.15 2.57 -7.95
C PHE A 320 -21.59 1.35 -7.14
N LYS A 321 -21.68 0.20 -7.82
CA LYS A 321 -22.10 -1.09 -7.25
C LYS A 321 -20.94 -2.04 -7.02
N GLU A 322 -19.87 -1.86 -7.80
CA GLU A 322 -18.68 -2.69 -7.72
C GLU A 322 -17.45 -1.77 -7.78
N LEU A 323 -16.48 -2.04 -6.91
CA LEU A 323 -15.27 -1.25 -6.77
C LEU A 323 -14.06 -2.18 -6.79
N PHE A 324 -13.12 -1.91 -7.69
CA PHE A 324 -11.81 -2.53 -7.69
C PHE A 324 -10.76 -1.49 -7.33
N VAL A 325 -10.05 -1.70 -6.22
CA VAL A 325 -8.92 -0.86 -5.82
C VAL A 325 -7.65 -1.69 -5.90
N GLN A 326 -6.64 -1.18 -6.62
CA GLN A 326 -5.37 -1.87 -6.82
C GLN A 326 -4.66 -2.10 -5.46
N PRO A 327 -4.35 -3.36 -5.05
CA PRO A 327 -3.66 -3.64 -3.77
C PRO A 327 -2.34 -2.89 -3.60
N ALA A 328 -1.60 -2.68 -4.68
CA ALA A 328 -0.40 -1.84 -4.72
C ALA A 328 -0.69 -0.47 -5.36
N ALA A 329 -1.77 0.23 -4.93
CA ALA A 329 -2.25 1.44 -5.60
C ALA A 329 -1.24 2.61 -5.70
N GLY A 330 -0.21 2.64 -4.86
CA GLY A 330 0.89 3.61 -4.99
C GLY A 330 1.82 3.30 -6.17
N ASP A 331 2.98 3.98 -6.21
CA ASP A 331 3.91 3.93 -7.36
C ASP A 331 4.40 2.52 -7.71
N ALA A 332 4.48 1.60 -6.75
CA ALA A 332 4.82 0.21 -7.00
C ALA A 332 3.89 -0.44 -8.04
N GLY A 333 2.58 -0.16 -7.99
CA GLY A 333 1.59 -0.65 -8.94
C GLY A 333 1.80 -0.15 -10.38
N GLY A 334 2.53 0.95 -10.55
CA GLY A 334 2.94 1.46 -11.86
C GLY A 334 3.73 0.44 -12.69
N SER A 335 4.49 -0.45 -12.03
CA SER A 335 5.21 -1.55 -12.71
C SER A 335 4.24 -2.55 -13.37
N VAL A 336 3.16 -2.92 -12.69
CA VAL A 336 2.08 -3.77 -13.26
C VAL A 336 1.35 -3.01 -14.37
N GLY A 337 1.02 -1.75 -14.10
CA GLY A 337 0.29 -0.89 -15.02
C GLY A 337 0.98 -0.68 -16.36
N VAL A 338 2.27 -0.32 -16.36
CA VAL A 338 3.00 -0.10 -17.60
C VAL A 338 3.17 -1.39 -18.42
N ALA A 339 3.37 -2.53 -17.76
CA ALA A 339 3.46 -3.81 -18.45
C ALA A 339 2.15 -4.14 -19.19
N HIS A 340 1.01 -3.94 -18.52
CA HIS A 340 -0.30 -4.09 -19.14
C HIS A 340 -0.57 -3.05 -20.22
N TYR A 341 -0.23 -1.78 -20.02
CA TYR A 341 -0.42 -0.75 -21.05
C TYR A 341 0.35 -1.09 -22.34
N VAL A 342 1.58 -1.56 -22.22
CA VAL A 342 2.39 -2.03 -23.35
C VAL A 342 1.73 -3.23 -24.04
N TYR A 343 1.30 -4.24 -23.29
CA TYR A 343 0.72 -5.46 -23.85
C TYR A 343 -0.68 -5.22 -24.45
N ASN A 344 -1.60 -4.67 -23.66
CA ASN A 344 -3.01 -4.52 -24.00
C ASN A 344 -3.26 -3.34 -24.94
N THR A 345 -2.86 -2.12 -24.55
CA THR A 345 -3.20 -0.91 -25.30
C THR A 345 -2.32 -0.72 -26.52
N LEU A 346 -0.98 -0.79 -26.35
CA LEU A 346 -0.03 -0.58 -27.45
C LEU A 346 0.09 -1.81 -28.34
N GLY A 347 0.17 -3.00 -27.72
CA GLY A 347 0.23 -4.28 -28.43
C GLY A 347 -1.10 -4.77 -29.00
N LYS A 348 -2.21 -4.09 -28.67
CA LYS A 348 -3.58 -4.44 -29.06
C LYS A 348 -3.96 -5.89 -28.71
N GLN A 349 -3.38 -6.41 -27.63
CA GLN A 349 -3.65 -7.76 -27.14
C GLN A 349 -4.89 -7.80 -26.25
N PRO A 350 -5.62 -8.92 -26.21
CA PRO A 350 -6.76 -9.09 -25.31
C PRO A 350 -6.33 -9.04 -23.85
N ARG A 351 -7.29 -8.78 -22.96
CA ARG A 351 -7.06 -8.86 -21.51
C ARG A 351 -6.80 -10.29 -21.06
N GLY A 352 -5.96 -10.40 -20.04
CA GLY A 352 -5.81 -11.63 -19.29
C GLY A 352 -6.93 -11.82 -18.26
N PRO A 353 -6.86 -12.90 -17.48
CA PRO A 353 -7.80 -13.16 -16.40
C PRO A 353 -7.75 -12.07 -15.32
N ALA A 354 -8.89 -11.86 -14.67
CA ALA A 354 -9.00 -10.98 -13.53
C ALA A 354 -8.12 -11.46 -12.37
N TRP A 355 -7.67 -10.51 -11.57
CA TRP A 355 -6.76 -10.77 -10.47
C TRP A 355 -7.54 -11.13 -9.21
N THR A 356 -7.26 -12.32 -8.69
CA THR A 356 -7.98 -12.90 -7.55
C THR A 356 -7.22 -12.77 -6.23
N HIS A 357 -5.91 -12.49 -6.27
CA HIS A 357 -5.06 -12.42 -5.08
C HIS A 357 -3.80 -11.58 -5.30
N ALA A 358 -3.20 -11.01 -4.25
CA ALA A 358 -1.96 -10.23 -4.38
C ALA A 358 -0.66 -11.06 -4.21
N TYR A 359 -0.72 -12.39 -4.09
CA TYR A 359 0.45 -13.26 -3.86
C TYR A 359 1.34 -13.42 -5.11
N LEU A 360 2.19 -12.42 -5.37
CA LEU A 360 3.07 -12.33 -6.56
C LEU A 360 4.57 -12.28 -6.24
N GLY A 361 4.92 -12.15 -4.96
CA GLY A 361 6.28 -12.10 -4.46
C GLY A 361 6.88 -13.50 -4.19
N PRO A 362 8.11 -13.54 -3.66
CA PRO A 362 8.84 -14.78 -3.42
C PRO A 362 8.10 -15.76 -2.50
N GLU A 363 8.27 -17.04 -2.77
CA GLU A 363 7.95 -18.17 -1.88
C GLU A 363 9.23 -18.93 -1.52
N TYR A 364 9.15 -19.72 -0.46
CA TYR A 364 10.23 -20.59 -0.01
C TYR A 364 9.63 -21.93 0.35
N ASP A 365 10.22 -22.99 -0.19
CA ASP A 365 9.77 -24.34 0.12
C ASP A 365 10.31 -24.82 1.48
N ASP A 366 9.79 -25.96 1.96
CA ASP A 366 10.20 -26.53 3.23
C ASP A 366 11.68 -26.93 3.27
N ALA A 367 12.31 -27.24 2.13
CA ALA A 367 13.71 -27.60 2.09
C ALA A 367 14.61 -26.37 2.26
N GLU A 368 14.27 -25.25 1.61
CA GLU A 368 14.92 -23.95 1.79
C GLU A 368 14.74 -23.45 3.23
N ILE A 369 13.52 -23.56 3.77
CA ILE A 369 13.22 -23.18 5.16
C ILE A 369 14.02 -24.04 6.14
N ARG A 370 14.00 -25.36 5.99
CA ARG A 370 14.74 -26.28 6.85
C ARG A 370 16.24 -26.02 6.81
N GLY A 371 16.81 -25.85 5.60
CA GLY A 371 18.22 -25.55 5.43
C GLY A 371 18.64 -24.27 6.17
N TYR A 372 17.79 -23.24 6.17
CA TYR A 372 18.02 -22.05 6.98
C TYR A 372 17.93 -22.33 8.49
N LEU A 373 16.85 -22.99 8.95
CA LEU A 373 16.61 -23.25 10.37
C LEU A 373 17.71 -24.11 11.00
N ASP A 374 18.14 -25.17 10.30
CA ASP A 374 19.23 -26.04 10.72
C ASP A 374 20.55 -25.25 10.80
N GLY A 375 20.84 -24.41 9.80
CA GLY A 375 22.01 -23.54 9.79
C GLY A 375 22.01 -22.49 10.92
N ALA A 376 20.83 -22.01 11.31
CA ALA A 376 20.65 -21.11 12.45
C ALA A 376 20.69 -21.83 13.81
N GLY A 377 20.66 -23.18 13.83
CA GLY A 377 20.52 -23.97 15.04
C GLY A 377 19.17 -23.79 15.75
N ALA A 378 18.12 -23.40 15.00
CA ALA A 378 16.80 -23.14 15.53
C ALA A 378 16.10 -24.43 15.97
N THR A 379 15.32 -24.35 17.05
CA THR A 379 14.52 -25.48 17.54
C THR A 379 13.12 -25.41 16.93
N TYR A 380 12.67 -26.44 16.24
CA TYR A 380 11.35 -26.44 15.59
C TYR A 380 10.69 -27.83 15.59
N ARG A 381 9.37 -27.85 15.39
CA ARG A 381 8.58 -29.05 15.10
C ARG A 381 8.06 -28.97 13.67
N VAL A 382 8.14 -30.07 12.94
CA VAL A 382 7.54 -30.18 11.60
C VAL A 382 6.12 -30.69 11.75
N LEU A 383 5.17 -30.02 11.10
CA LEU A 383 3.74 -30.30 11.18
C LEU A 383 3.20 -30.72 9.81
N SER A 384 2.09 -31.47 9.80
CA SER A 384 1.29 -31.62 8.58
C SER A 384 0.46 -30.36 8.31
N ASP A 385 -0.08 -30.17 7.10
CA ASP A 385 -1.00 -29.06 6.79
C ASP A 385 -2.14 -28.95 7.82
N ALA A 386 -2.77 -30.10 8.14
CA ALA A 386 -3.86 -30.15 9.11
C ALA A 386 -3.40 -29.76 10.52
N ASP A 387 -2.18 -30.12 10.90
CA ASP A 387 -1.61 -29.75 12.19
C ASP A 387 -1.18 -28.28 12.23
N VAL A 388 -0.66 -27.72 11.14
CA VAL A 388 -0.37 -26.28 11.02
C VAL A 388 -1.64 -25.48 11.30
N VAL A 389 -2.76 -25.84 10.67
CA VAL A 389 -4.06 -25.19 10.90
C VAL A 389 -4.53 -25.36 12.34
N ARG A 390 -4.62 -26.60 12.84
CA ARG A 390 -5.14 -26.90 14.19
C ARG A 390 -4.32 -26.28 15.31
N GLU A 391 -3.01 -26.47 15.27
CA GLU A 391 -2.13 -25.98 16.34
C GLU A 391 -2.04 -24.45 16.30
N THR A 392 -1.96 -23.85 15.11
CA THR A 392 -1.89 -22.38 15.02
C THR A 392 -3.21 -21.75 15.49
N ALA A 393 -4.36 -22.28 15.08
CA ALA A 393 -5.66 -21.78 15.55
C ALA A 393 -5.79 -21.89 17.08
N ARG A 394 -5.35 -23.01 17.66
CA ARG A 394 -5.32 -23.21 19.11
C ARG A 394 -4.40 -22.20 19.80
N LEU A 395 -3.18 -22.01 19.30
CA LEU A 395 -2.23 -21.04 19.86
C LEU A 395 -2.78 -19.62 19.82
N ILE A 396 -3.43 -19.22 18.72
CA ILE A 396 -4.11 -17.93 18.62
C ILE A 396 -5.22 -17.85 19.67
N ALA A 397 -6.09 -18.87 19.78
CA ALA A 397 -7.19 -18.90 20.75
C ALA A 397 -6.72 -18.89 22.22
N ASP A 398 -5.52 -19.42 22.49
CA ASP A 398 -4.83 -19.37 23.78
C ASP A 398 -4.20 -17.98 24.08
N GLY A 399 -4.37 -17.01 23.18
CA GLY A 399 -3.91 -15.63 23.36
C GLY A 399 -2.45 -15.37 22.94
N ASN A 400 -1.84 -16.27 22.16
CA ASN A 400 -0.46 -16.11 21.68
C ASN A 400 -0.41 -15.20 20.44
N VAL A 401 0.72 -14.51 20.26
CA VAL A 401 1.07 -13.77 19.05
C VAL A 401 1.92 -14.64 18.14
N ILE A 402 1.46 -14.84 16.90
CA ILE A 402 2.06 -15.74 15.94
C ILE A 402 2.66 -14.97 14.76
N GLY A 403 3.94 -15.17 14.48
CA GLY A 403 4.51 -14.86 13.17
C GLY A 403 4.07 -15.92 12.16
N TRP A 404 3.39 -15.51 11.09
CA TRP A 404 2.83 -16.38 10.06
C TRP A 404 3.50 -16.11 8.72
N PHE A 405 4.19 -17.11 8.19
CA PHE A 405 4.95 -17.05 6.95
C PHE A 405 4.58 -18.24 6.08
N GLN A 406 3.79 -18.00 5.05
CA GLN A 406 3.28 -19.03 4.15
C GLN A 406 3.32 -18.59 2.69
N GLY A 407 3.61 -19.54 1.81
CA GLY A 407 3.52 -19.38 0.35
C GLY A 407 4.18 -18.11 -0.21
N ARG A 408 3.62 -17.63 -1.31
CA ARG A 408 4.08 -16.42 -1.99
C ARG A 408 3.75 -15.16 -1.19
N MET A 409 4.71 -14.25 -1.14
CA MET A 409 4.54 -12.93 -0.54
C MET A 409 3.54 -12.05 -1.32
N GLU A 410 2.82 -11.21 -0.58
CA GLU A 410 1.88 -10.22 -1.10
C GLU A 410 2.60 -9.05 -1.81
N PHE A 411 2.02 -8.57 -2.91
CA PHE A 411 2.45 -7.35 -3.59
C PHE A 411 1.62 -6.14 -3.10
N GLY A 412 2.30 -5.13 -2.56
CA GLY A 412 1.68 -3.94 -1.98
C GLY A 412 2.02 -3.75 -0.50
N PRO A 413 1.44 -2.72 0.15
CA PRO A 413 1.84 -2.29 1.50
C PRO A 413 1.13 -3.05 2.64
N ARG A 414 0.23 -4.00 2.33
CA ARG A 414 -0.56 -4.75 3.32
C ARG A 414 -0.10 -6.20 3.36
N ALA A 415 0.01 -6.75 4.56
CA ALA A 415 0.04 -8.21 4.72
C ALA A 415 -1.39 -8.74 4.67
N LEU A 416 -1.58 -9.82 3.91
CA LEU A 416 -2.86 -10.42 3.58
C LEU A 416 -2.84 -11.93 3.88
N GLY A 417 -2.04 -12.38 4.84
CA GLY A 417 -1.98 -13.79 5.26
C GLY A 417 -0.83 -14.59 4.64
N GLY A 418 0.09 -13.96 3.91
CA GLY A 418 1.35 -14.58 3.46
C GLY A 418 2.53 -14.22 4.36
N ARG A 419 2.63 -12.95 4.79
CA ARG A 419 3.67 -12.44 5.70
C ARG A 419 3.02 -11.61 6.82
N SER A 420 2.36 -12.31 7.73
CA SER A 420 1.45 -11.71 8.73
C SER A 420 1.90 -11.97 10.16
N ILE A 421 1.49 -11.09 11.08
CA ILE A 421 1.44 -11.37 12.51
C ILE A 421 -0.04 -11.55 12.86
N LEU A 422 -0.36 -12.71 13.46
CA LEU A 422 -1.70 -13.14 13.80
C LEU A 422 -1.90 -13.18 15.31
N ALA A 423 -3.10 -12.84 15.75
CA ALA A 423 -3.46 -12.85 17.17
C ALA A 423 -4.99 -12.89 17.37
N ASP A 424 -5.42 -13.16 18.59
CA ASP A 424 -6.83 -13.23 18.98
C ASP A 424 -7.49 -11.84 19.00
N PRO A 425 -8.58 -11.60 18.25
CA PRO A 425 -9.26 -10.31 18.25
C PRO A 425 -10.13 -10.05 19.48
N ARG A 426 -10.43 -11.07 20.30
CA ARG A 426 -11.42 -11.03 21.38
C ARG A 426 -10.89 -10.36 22.65
N ASP A 427 -9.59 -10.47 22.92
CA ASP A 427 -8.97 -9.84 24.09
C ASP A 427 -8.75 -8.33 23.84
N PRO A 428 -9.37 -7.42 24.60
CA PRO A 428 -9.15 -5.98 24.46
C PRO A 428 -7.69 -5.53 24.72
N LYS A 429 -6.89 -6.33 25.44
CA LYS A 429 -5.47 -6.03 25.71
C LYS A 429 -4.55 -6.43 24.56
N MET A 430 -5.04 -7.20 23.59
CA MET A 430 -4.21 -7.68 22.49
C MET A 430 -3.71 -6.53 21.61
N ARG A 431 -4.53 -5.52 21.35
CA ARG A 431 -4.10 -4.30 20.64
C ARG A 431 -2.89 -3.64 21.30
N ASP A 432 -2.94 -3.44 22.61
CA ASP A 432 -1.87 -2.77 23.34
C ASP A 432 -0.61 -3.65 23.40
N THR A 433 -0.79 -4.97 23.55
CA THR A 433 0.28 -5.97 23.48
C THR A 433 1.01 -5.91 22.14
N LEU A 434 0.28 -5.95 21.02
CA LEU A 434 0.86 -5.88 19.69
C LEU A 434 1.56 -4.53 19.44
N ASN A 435 0.94 -3.39 19.78
CA ASN A 435 1.54 -2.08 19.52
C ASN A 435 2.81 -1.85 20.36
N MET A 436 2.81 -2.21 21.65
CA MET A 436 3.92 -1.92 22.56
C MET A 436 5.02 -2.99 22.55
N LYS A 437 4.66 -4.27 22.55
CA LYS A 437 5.63 -5.36 22.76
C LYS A 437 6.15 -5.98 21.46
N ILE A 438 5.40 -5.84 20.37
CA ILE A 438 5.73 -6.45 19.07
C ILE A 438 6.15 -5.39 18.06
N LYS A 439 5.32 -4.36 17.90
CA LYS A 439 5.50 -3.35 16.86
C LYS A 439 6.34 -2.15 17.27
N PHE A 440 6.45 -1.89 18.57
CA PHE A 440 7.14 -0.73 19.14
C PHE A 440 6.68 0.59 18.49
N ARG A 441 5.35 0.79 18.42
CA ARG A 441 4.71 1.93 17.75
C ARG A 441 3.55 2.52 18.55
N GLU A 442 2.93 3.57 18.03
CA GLU A 442 1.90 4.36 18.71
C GLU A 442 0.64 3.52 19.04
N GLY A 443 0.10 3.71 20.25
CA GLY A 443 -1.04 2.92 20.76
C GLY A 443 -2.37 3.15 20.04
N PHE A 444 -2.52 4.27 19.33
CA PHE A 444 -3.74 4.60 18.58
C PHE A 444 -3.90 3.79 17.28
N ARG A 445 -2.88 3.04 16.87
CA ARG A 445 -2.92 2.31 15.61
C ARG A 445 -3.83 1.07 15.72
N PRO A 446 -4.90 0.99 14.91
CA PRO A 446 -5.76 -0.19 14.86
C PRO A 446 -4.99 -1.38 14.27
N PHE A 447 -5.55 -2.57 14.45
CA PHE A 447 -5.22 -3.74 13.64
C PHE A 447 -6.39 -4.09 12.74
N ALA A 448 -6.09 -4.78 11.64
CA ALA A 448 -7.09 -5.14 10.64
C ALA A 448 -7.61 -6.55 10.93
N PRO A 449 -8.92 -6.81 10.80
CA PRO A 449 -9.44 -8.16 10.81
C PRO A 449 -9.25 -8.85 9.46
N SER A 450 -8.81 -10.10 9.48
CA SER A 450 -9.06 -11.06 8.41
C SER A 450 -10.27 -11.91 8.79
N VAL A 451 -11.25 -12.00 7.89
CA VAL A 451 -12.53 -12.69 8.09
C VAL A 451 -12.83 -13.60 6.91
N LEU A 452 -13.47 -14.75 7.16
CA LEU A 452 -13.98 -15.61 6.08
C LEU A 452 -14.97 -14.82 5.21
N ALA A 453 -14.80 -14.86 3.89
CA ALA A 453 -15.59 -14.04 2.97
C ALA A 453 -17.11 -14.29 3.12
N ASP A 454 -17.52 -15.55 3.27
CA ASP A 454 -18.91 -15.97 3.47
C ASP A 454 -19.50 -15.55 4.82
N LYS A 455 -18.66 -15.12 5.77
CA LYS A 455 -19.06 -14.60 7.09
C LYS A 455 -18.94 -13.08 7.22
N ALA A 456 -18.35 -12.40 6.24
CA ALA A 456 -18.03 -10.97 6.33
C ALA A 456 -19.29 -10.12 6.59
N SER A 457 -20.37 -10.34 5.82
CA SER A 457 -21.62 -9.59 5.96
C SER A 457 -22.40 -9.91 7.24
N GLU A 458 -22.12 -11.04 7.90
CA GLU A 458 -22.71 -11.38 9.22
C GLU A 458 -22.06 -10.59 10.37
N TRP A 459 -20.80 -10.17 10.19
CA TRP A 459 -19.99 -9.51 11.23
C TRP A 459 -19.82 -8.01 10.99
N PHE A 460 -19.82 -7.59 9.73
CA PHE A 460 -19.55 -6.21 9.33
C PHE A 460 -20.65 -5.68 8.41
N GLU A 461 -20.83 -4.37 8.41
CA GLU A 461 -21.74 -3.63 7.52
C GLU A 461 -21.12 -3.49 6.12
N ILE A 462 -20.94 -4.63 5.45
CA ILE A 462 -20.41 -4.75 4.10
C ILE A 462 -21.18 -5.82 3.33
N ASP A 463 -21.40 -5.61 2.04
CA ASP A 463 -22.12 -6.47 1.10
C ASP A 463 -21.25 -6.93 -0.08
N CYS A 464 -19.95 -6.67 0.00
CA CYS A 464 -18.95 -6.98 -1.01
C CYS A 464 -17.65 -7.49 -0.38
N ASP A 465 -16.80 -8.08 -1.22
CA ASP A 465 -15.46 -8.51 -0.82
C ASP A 465 -14.50 -7.35 -0.62
N SER A 466 -13.60 -7.50 0.35
CA SER A 466 -12.47 -6.59 0.60
C SER A 466 -11.19 -7.42 0.73
N PRO A 467 -10.68 -8.06 -0.35
CA PRO A 467 -9.59 -9.03 -0.25
C PRO A 467 -8.23 -8.38 0.11
N TYR A 468 -8.13 -7.05 0.01
CA TYR A 468 -6.86 -6.32 0.05
C TYR A 468 -6.72 -5.33 1.21
N MET A 469 -7.62 -5.35 2.21
CA MET A 469 -7.65 -4.34 3.28
C MET A 469 -7.79 -2.90 2.76
N LEU A 470 -8.64 -2.71 1.75
CA LEU A 470 -8.86 -1.42 1.10
C LEU A 470 -10.26 -0.83 1.33
N LEU A 471 -11.11 -1.51 2.11
CA LEU A 471 -12.41 -1.01 2.55
C LEU A 471 -12.51 -1.00 4.08
N VAL A 472 -13.21 0.01 4.59
CA VAL A 472 -13.59 0.14 6.00
C VAL A 472 -15.10 -0.03 6.13
N ALA A 473 -15.52 -0.86 7.08
CA ALA A 473 -16.91 -1.07 7.44
C ALA A 473 -17.09 -1.04 8.95
N GLN A 474 -18.33 -0.82 9.40
CA GLN A 474 -18.69 -0.87 10.81
C GLN A 474 -18.87 -2.33 11.25
N VAL A 475 -18.47 -2.64 12.48
CA VAL A 475 -18.85 -3.92 13.11
C VAL A 475 -20.34 -3.88 13.48
N ARG A 476 -21.09 -4.91 13.09
CA ARG A 476 -22.53 -4.99 13.37
C ARG A 476 -22.83 -5.00 14.88
N GLU A 477 -23.98 -4.44 15.22
CA GLU A 477 -24.52 -4.49 16.58
C GLU A 477 -24.70 -5.96 17.02
N GLY A 478 -24.10 -6.35 18.15
CA GLY A 478 -24.04 -7.74 18.64
C GLY A 478 -22.77 -8.53 18.28
N LYS A 479 -21.92 -8.01 17.39
CA LYS A 479 -20.65 -8.66 16.98
C LYS A 479 -19.41 -7.94 17.52
N ARG A 480 -19.58 -7.04 18.50
CA ARG A 480 -18.51 -6.23 19.11
C ARG A 480 -17.61 -6.99 20.11
N CYS A 481 -17.65 -8.32 20.09
CA CYS A 481 -16.77 -9.19 20.89
C CYS A 481 -15.34 -9.30 20.31
N ILE A 482 -14.98 -8.44 19.35
CA ILE A 482 -13.67 -8.39 18.68
C ILE A 482 -12.98 -7.01 18.85
N PRO A 483 -12.82 -6.50 20.09
CA PRO A 483 -12.39 -5.12 20.35
C PRO A 483 -10.98 -4.79 19.83
N SER A 484 -10.12 -5.77 19.58
CA SER A 484 -8.73 -5.52 19.16
C SER A 484 -8.53 -5.28 17.66
N VAL A 485 -9.58 -5.42 16.85
CA VAL A 485 -9.56 -5.13 15.40
C VAL A 485 -10.40 -3.93 14.99
N THR A 486 -10.94 -3.19 15.96
CA THR A 486 -11.79 -2.02 15.72
C THR A 486 -11.11 -0.72 16.16
N HIS A 487 -11.51 0.37 15.54
CA HIS A 487 -11.28 1.71 16.04
C HIS A 487 -12.23 2.06 17.19
N VAL A 488 -12.01 3.23 17.79
CA VAL A 488 -12.86 3.80 18.86
C VAL A 488 -14.31 4.04 18.40
N ASP A 489 -14.53 4.17 17.10
CA ASP A 489 -15.85 4.33 16.47
C ASP A 489 -16.47 3.00 16.01
N ASN A 490 -15.87 1.85 16.35
CA ASN A 490 -16.22 0.49 15.91
C ASN A 490 -16.02 0.19 14.41
N SER A 491 -15.36 1.08 13.67
CA SER A 491 -14.97 0.78 12.30
C SER A 491 -13.78 -0.18 12.24
N ALA A 492 -13.71 -1.00 11.19
CA ALA A 492 -12.64 -1.95 10.95
C ALA A 492 -12.25 -2.00 9.47
N ARG A 493 -10.96 -2.17 9.20
CA ARG A 493 -10.41 -2.27 7.83
C ARG A 493 -10.22 -3.73 7.43
N LEU A 494 -11.13 -4.25 6.62
CA LEU A 494 -11.35 -5.67 6.45
C LEU A 494 -10.47 -6.32 5.39
N GLN A 495 -9.97 -7.53 5.68
CA GLN A 495 -9.61 -8.51 4.67
C GLN A 495 -10.66 -9.62 4.61
N THR A 496 -11.39 -9.76 3.50
CA THR A 496 -12.15 -10.99 3.23
C THR A 496 -11.21 -12.07 2.67
N VAL A 497 -11.35 -13.29 3.18
CA VAL A 497 -10.51 -14.44 2.80
C VAL A 497 -11.41 -15.49 2.16
N THR A 498 -11.11 -15.86 0.93
CA THR A 498 -11.73 -16.98 0.22
C THR A 498 -10.78 -18.16 0.20
N ARG A 499 -11.34 -19.37 0.11
CA ARG A 499 -10.53 -20.60 0.06
C ARG A 499 -9.76 -20.71 -1.26
N GLU A 500 -10.30 -20.19 -2.35
CA GLU A 500 -9.67 -20.17 -3.67
C GLU A 500 -8.40 -19.30 -3.68
N ALA A 501 -8.40 -18.18 -2.95
CA ALA A 501 -7.27 -17.27 -2.91
C ALA A 501 -6.16 -17.75 -1.95
N SER A 502 -6.53 -18.29 -0.79
CA SER A 502 -5.55 -18.74 0.22
C SER A 502 -6.11 -19.90 1.06
N PRO A 503 -6.00 -21.16 0.59
CA PRO A 503 -6.63 -22.30 1.24
C PRO A 503 -6.20 -22.50 2.69
N LEU A 504 -4.88 -22.48 2.96
CA LEU A 504 -4.35 -22.71 4.31
C LEU A 504 -4.74 -21.60 5.29
N TYR A 505 -4.79 -20.34 4.83
CA TYR A 505 -5.19 -19.20 5.67
C TYR A 505 -6.71 -19.19 5.91
N TYR A 506 -7.51 -19.56 4.91
CA TYR A 506 -8.96 -19.78 5.07
C TYR A 506 -9.23 -20.88 6.10
N ASP A 507 -8.57 -22.04 5.94
CA ASP A 507 -8.75 -23.19 6.83
C ASP A 507 -8.28 -22.87 8.27
N LEU A 508 -7.22 -22.05 8.44
CA LEU A 508 -6.80 -21.51 9.74
C LEU A 508 -7.91 -20.69 10.43
N ILE A 509 -8.52 -19.75 9.70
CA ILE A 509 -9.56 -18.89 10.26
C ILE A 509 -10.83 -19.71 10.54
N GLY A 510 -11.17 -20.68 9.68
CA GLY A 510 -12.29 -21.60 9.91
C GLY A 510 -12.08 -22.49 11.13
N GLU A 511 -10.86 -22.98 11.36
CA GLU A 511 -10.55 -23.74 12.57
C GLU A 511 -10.59 -22.85 13.82
N PHE A 512 -10.13 -21.60 13.72
CA PHE A 512 -10.28 -20.62 14.80
C PHE A 512 -11.76 -20.34 15.10
N GLU A 513 -12.63 -20.23 14.08
CA GLU A 513 -14.08 -20.12 14.25
C GLU A 513 -14.63 -21.34 15.00
N ARG A 514 -14.23 -22.56 14.62
CA ARG A 514 -14.66 -23.80 15.27
C ARG A 514 -14.31 -23.82 16.76
N LEU A 515 -13.15 -23.29 17.14
CA LEU A 515 -12.68 -23.24 18.52
C LEU A 515 -13.34 -22.13 19.35
N THR A 516 -13.71 -21.01 18.71
CA THR A 516 -14.03 -19.75 19.43
C THR A 516 -15.42 -19.18 19.16
N GLY A 517 -16.09 -19.65 18.11
CA GLY A 517 -17.30 -19.06 17.55
C GLY A 517 -17.06 -17.75 16.75
N VAL A 518 -15.80 -17.38 16.50
CA VAL A 518 -15.42 -16.12 15.84
C VAL A 518 -14.64 -16.40 14.54
N PRO A 519 -15.17 -16.07 13.35
CA PRO A 519 -14.50 -16.28 12.06
C PRO A 519 -13.54 -15.14 11.70
N VAL A 520 -12.89 -14.56 12.71
CA VAL A 520 -12.07 -13.35 12.57
C VAL A 520 -10.76 -13.56 13.31
N VAL A 521 -9.64 -13.18 12.69
CA VAL A 521 -8.33 -13.08 13.36
C VAL A 521 -7.75 -11.68 13.18
N ILE A 522 -6.93 -11.24 14.13
CA ILE A 522 -6.08 -10.06 13.90
C ILE A 522 -5.09 -10.41 12.80
N ASN A 523 -4.95 -9.52 11.82
CA ASN A 523 -3.87 -9.56 10.85
C ASN A 523 -3.15 -8.21 10.80
N THR A 524 -1.84 -8.26 10.97
CA THR A 524 -0.96 -7.11 10.72
C THR A 524 0.30 -7.52 9.99
N SER A 525 1.01 -6.53 9.43
CA SER A 525 2.24 -6.78 8.68
C SER A 525 3.26 -7.56 9.49
N PHE A 526 4.02 -8.49 8.90
CA PHE A 526 5.13 -9.12 9.63
C PHE A 526 6.39 -8.26 9.47
N ASN A 527 6.58 -7.34 10.42
CA ASN A 527 7.70 -6.42 10.54
C ASN A 527 7.65 -5.66 11.89
N VAL A 528 8.69 -4.87 12.14
CA VAL A 528 8.77 -3.87 13.21
C VAL A 528 8.76 -2.44 12.62
N ARG A 529 8.65 -1.41 13.47
CA ARG A 529 8.72 -0.01 13.04
C ARG A 529 10.05 0.24 12.31
N GLY A 530 9.99 0.90 11.15
CA GLY A 530 11.16 1.21 10.31
C GLY A 530 11.54 0.14 9.28
N GLU A 531 11.05 -1.10 9.41
CA GLU A 531 11.39 -2.20 8.50
C GLU A 531 10.30 -2.49 7.45
N PRO A 532 10.68 -2.90 6.22
CA PRO A 532 9.76 -3.54 5.28
C PRO A 532 9.18 -4.86 5.83
N ILE A 533 8.04 -5.31 5.31
CA ILE A 533 7.51 -6.66 5.57
C ILE A 533 8.60 -7.70 5.27
N VAL A 534 8.79 -8.68 6.18
CA VAL A 534 9.78 -9.76 6.03
C VAL A 534 9.59 -10.52 4.71
N CYS A 535 10.69 -10.86 4.05
CA CYS A 535 10.65 -11.55 2.76
C CYS A 535 11.17 -12.98 2.86
N THR A 536 12.37 -13.16 3.42
CA THR A 536 13.07 -14.45 3.51
C THR A 536 12.81 -15.18 4.86
N PRO A 537 13.08 -16.49 4.94
CA PRO A 537 13.14 -17.23 6.21
C PRO A 537 14.02 -16.55 7.27
N HIS A 538 15.16 -16.01 6.82
CA HIS A 538 16.06 -15.23 7.67
C HIS A 538 15.39 -13.98 8.24
N ASP A 539 14.73 -13.17 7.39
CA ASP A 539 14.06 -11.95 7.85
C ASP A 539 12.95 -12.27 8.88
N ALA A 540 12.17 -13.33 8.62
CA ALA A 540 11.09 -13.76 9.51
C ALA A 540 11.62 -14.25 10.86
N TYR A 541 12.65 -15.10 10.86
CA TYR A 541 13.29 -15.58 12.08
C TYR A 541 13.96 -14.45 12.85
N LEU A 542 14.66 -13.54 12.19
CA LEU A 542 15.31 -12.40 12.83
C LEU A 542 14.27 -11.48 13.49
N CYS A 543 13.17 -11.16 12.80
CA CYS A 543 12.06 -10.38 13.34
C CYS A 543 11.39 -11.09 14.54
N PHE A 544 11.13 -12.39 14.42
CA PHE A 544 10.63 -13.22 15.51
C PHE A 544 11.58 -13.17 16.73
N MET A 545 12.89 -13.27 16.50
CA MET A 545 13.89 -13.27 17.55
C MET A 545 14.08 -11.90 18.22
N ARG A 546 13.85 -10.80 17.51
CA ARG A 546 13.95 -9.42 18.01
C ARG A 546 12.68 -8.89 18.68
N THR A 547 11.57 -9.61 18.57
CA THR A 547 10.27 -9.22 19.11
C THR A 547 9.80 -10.18 20.20
N ASN A 548 8.72 -9.82 20.88
CA ASN A 548 8.08 -10.66 21.90
C ASN A 548 6.96 -11.55 21.29
N MET A 549 7.09 -11.97 20.04
CA MET A 549 6.18 -12.97 19.48
C MET A 549 6.39 -14.31 20.20
N ASP A 550 5.31 -15.04 20.45
CA ASP A 550 5.35 -16.29 21.20
C ASP A 550 5.78 -17.46 20.31
N HIS A 551 5.27 -17.49 19.07
CA HIS A 551 5.55 -18.54 18.10
C HIS A 551 5.80 -17.98 16.70
N LEU A 552 6.54 -18.75 15.89
CA LEU A 552 6.72 -18.52 14.47
C LEU A 552 6.33 -19.79 13.71
N VAL A 553 5.41 -19.66 12.77
CA VAL A 553 5.03 -20.68 11.80
C VAL A 553 5.66 -20.32 10.47
N LEU A 554 6.66 -21.09 10.06
CA LEU A 554 7.48 -20.88 8.88
C LEU A 554 7.31 -22.09 7.94
N GLY A 555 6.42 -21.98 6.96
CA GLY A 555 5.95 -23.16 6.22
C GLY A 555 5.32 -24.18 7.18
N HIS A 556 5.81 -25.42 7.16
CA HIS A 556 5.39 -26.47 8.10
C HIS A 556 6.15 -26.49 9.43
N HIS A 557 7.03 -25.53 9.68
CA HIS A 557 7.91 -25.52 10.84
C HIS A 557 7.35 -24.59 11.91
N LEU A 558 6.94 -25.16 13.05
CA LEU A 558 6.48 -24.41 14.22
C LEU A 558 7.63 -24.24 15.23
N LEU A 559 7.95 -22.98 15.53
CA LEU A 559 8.97 -22.58 16.48
C LEU A 559 8.32 -21.96 17.71
N GLU A 560 8.81 -22.32 18.89
CA GLU A 560 8.45 -21.66 20.16
C GLU A 560 9.59 -20.75 20.62
N LYS A 561 9.27 -19.51 20.96
CA LYS A 561 10.24 -18.48 21.33
C LYS A 561 11.15 -18.89 22.48
N LYS A 562 10.56 -19.55 23.50
CA LYS A 562 11.26 -19.96 24.72
C LYS A 562 12.29 -21.08 24.49
N GLN A 563 12.19 -21.79 23.37
CA GLN A 563 13.07 -22.91 23.03
C GLN A 563 14.18 -22.51 22.06
N GLN A 564 14.20 -21.26 21.60
CA GLN A 564 15.19 -20.80 20.63
C GLN A 564 16.54 -20.48 21.29
N PRO A 565 17.65 -20.78 20.60
CA PRO A 565 18.94 -20.26 21.03
C PRO A 565 18.94 -18.72 20.96
N PRO A 566 19.74 -18.04 21.80
CA PRO A 566 19.90 -16.59 21.70
C PRO A 566 20.48 -16.21 20.32
N LEU A 567 20.07 -15.05 19.80
CA LEU A 567 20.67 -14.48 18.60
C LEU A 567 22.17 -14.25 18.85
N ARG A 568 23.01 -14.82 17.98
CA ARG A 568 24.45 -14.52 17.95
C ARG A 568 24.65 -13.18 17.23
N GLU A 569 25.52 -12.34 17.78
CA GLU A 569 25.90 -11.06 17.15
C GLU A 569 24.73 -10.10 16.90
N ASP A 570 23.72 -10.08 17.79
CA ASP A 570 22.63 -9.13 17.64
C ASP A 570 23.11 -7.69 17.84
N VAL A 571 22.55 -6.82 17.02
CA VAL A 571 22.83 -5.39 16.96
C VAL A 571 21.65 -4.64 17.57
N ASP A 572 21.88 -3.41 18.05
CA ASP A 572 20.76 -2.54 18.44
C ASP A 572 20.00 -2.06 17.19
N TRP A 573 19.17 -2.93 16.65
CA TRP A 573 18.42 -2.74 15.41
C TRP A 573 17.49 -1.53 15.47
N ARG A 574 17.09 -1.09 16.66
CA ARG A 574 16.26 0.11 16.85
C ARG A 574 16.97 1.40 16.44
N THR A 575 18.29 1.38 16.38
CA THR A 575 19.11 2.52 15.93
C THR A 575 19.42 2.49 14.43
N GLN A 576 19.13 1.36 13.75
CA GLN A 576 19.50 1.16 12.35
C GLN A 576 18.47 1.72 11.36
N TYR A 577 17.22 1.90 11.80
CA TYR A 577 16.13 2.33 10.93
C TYR A 577 15.67 3.73 11.27
N GLU A 578 15.52 4.56 10.25
CA GLU A 578 14.85 5.86 10.40
C GLU A 578 13.40 5.66 10.80
N LEU A 579 12.94 6.44 11.77
CA LEU A 579 11.57 6.42 12.23
C LEU A 579 10.67 7.26 11.30
N ASP A 580 9.49 6.74 10.99
CA ASP A 580 8.42 7.44 10.27
C ASP A 580 7.54 8.31 11.18
#